data_AF-A0A357AXN7-F1
#
_entry.id   AF-A0A357AXN7-F1
#
_cell.length_a   1.000
_cell.length_b   1.000
_cell.length_c   1.000
_cell.angle_alpha   90.00
_cell.angle_beta   90.00
_cell.angle_gamma   90.00
#
_symmetry.space_group_name_H-M   'P 1'
#
loop_
_entity.id
_entity.type
_entity.pdbx_description
1 polymer ?
#
loop_
_entity_poly.entity_id
_entity_poly.type
_entity_poly.pdbx_seq_one_letter_code
_entity_poly.pdbx_strand_id
1 'polypeptide(L)' 'MSSFIKYRVHEVAKDFGTTSKEITEILTKYASAPKNHMQVLEDSELSIIFEHLTQNNQCEKMEDLVRIP' A
#
# COMPACT_ATOMS: atom_id res chain seq x y z
N MET A 1 5.41 22.45 -11.99
CA MET A 1 5.80 22.12 -10.61
C MET A 1 4.83 21.06 -10.13
N SER A 2 5.21 19.79 -10.27
CA SER A 2 4.35 18.68 -9.87
C SER A 2 4.31 18.66 -8.35
N SER A 3 3.21 19.13 -7.77
CA SER A 3 2.95 19.02 -6.35
C SER A 3 2.72 17.54 -6.06
N PHE A 4 3.77 16.80 -5.72
CA PHE A 4 3.64 15.45 -5.19
C PHE A 4 2.70 15.53 -4.00
N ILE A 5 1.51 14.94 -4.15
CA ILE A 5 0.47 14.95 -3.13
C ILE A 5 1.08 14.22 -1.94
N LYS A 6 1.32 14.97 -0.87
CA LYS A 6 1.86 14.44 0.39
C LYS A 6 0.83 13.49 1.00
N TYR A 7 0.87 12.22 0.60
CA TYR A 7 -0.05 11.21 1.09
C TYR A 7 0.36 10.77 2.48
N ARG A 8 -0.60 10.75 3.40
CA ARG A 8 -0.38 10.23 4.75
C ARG A 8 -0.83 8.78 4.86
N VAL A 9 -0.29 8.07 5.86
CA VAL A 9 -0.64 6.67 6.17
C VAL A 9 -2.15 6.43 6.18
N HIS A 10 -2.92 7.31 6.84
CA HIS A 10 -4.38 7.16 6.91
C HIS A 10 -5.13 7.45 5.59
N GLU A 11 -4.57 8.27 4.70
CA GLU A 11 -5.15 8.54 3.38
C GLU A 11 -4.95 7.34 2.47
N VAL A 12 -3.74 6.78 2.46
CA VAL A 12 -3.43 5.53 1.75
C VAL A 12 -4.33 4.40 2.26
N ALA A 13 -4.42 4.21 3.57
CA ALA A 13 -5.30 3.17 4.13
C ALA A 13 -6.76 3.31 3.66
N LYS A 14 -7.29 4.54 3.62
CA LYS A 14 -8.64 4.81 3.12
C LYS A 14 -8.80 4.53 1.63
N ASP A 15 -7.86 4.95 0.81
CA ASP A 15 -7.94 4.80 -0.66
C ASP A 15 -7.83 3.34 -1.10
N PHE A 16 -7.01 2.55 -0.41
CA PHE A 16 -6.87 1.11 -0.67
C PHE A 16 -7.90 0.26 0.07
N GLY A 17 -8.76 0.85 0.90
CA GLY A 17 -9.73 0.11 1.71
C GLY A 17 -9.12 -0.82 2.75
N THR A 18 -7.87 -0.55 3.16
CA THR A 18 -7.14 -1.32 4.19
C THR A 18 -7.08 -0.55 5.51
N THR A 19 -6.48 -1.15 6.53
CA THR A 19 -6.29 -0.52 7.83
C THR A 19 -4.94 0.18 7.89
N SER A 20 -4.87 1.30 8.63
CA SER A 20 -3.61 2.01 8.87
C SER A 20 -2.55 1.12 9.55
N LYS A 21 -2.98 0.06 10.25
CA LYS A 21 -2.10 -0.93 10.86
C LYS A 21 -1.36 -1.74 9.79
N GLU A 22 -2.08 -2.19 8.77
CA GLU A 22 -1.52 -2.95 7.64
C GLU A 22 -0.48 -2.13 6.89
N ILE A 23 -0.79 -0.85 6.61
CA ILE A 23 0.17 0.08 5.99
C ILE A 23 1.43 0.23 6.85
N THR A 24 1.28 0.42 8.17
CA THR A 24 2.42 0.50 9.10
C THR A 24 3.24 -0.78 9.11
N GLU A 25 2.62 -1.96 9.07
CA GLU A 25 3.33 -3.24 9.02
C GLU A 25 4.14 -3.39 7.72
N ILE A 26 3.56 -3.04 6.57
CA ILE A 26 4.25 -3.05 5.27
C ILE A 26 5.46 -2.12 5.31
N LEU A 27 5.28 -0.89 5.78
CA LEU A 27 6.36 0.08 5.90
C LEU A 27 7.43 -0.36 6.90
N THR A 28 7.05 -1.00 8.00
CA THR A 28 8.00 -1.53 8.98
C THR A 28 8.83 -2.67 8.42
N LYS A 29 8.23 -3.48 7.52
CA LYS A 29 8.88 -4.67 6.93
C LYS A 29 9.77 -4.34 5.73
N TYR A 30 9.39 -3.37 4.92
CA TYR A 30 10.03 -3.07 3.64
C TYR A 30 10.66 -1.68 3.55
N ALA A 31 10.34 -0.77 4.48
CA ALA A 31 10.80 0.62 4.48
C ALA A 31 11.17 1.07 5.92
N SER A 32 10.64 2.22 6.36
CA SER A 32 10.80 2.75 7.72
C SER A 32 9.49 2.72 8.49
N ALA A 33 9.53 2.29 9.76
CA ALA A 33 8.34 2.30 10.61
C ALA A 33 7.80 3.73 10.79
N PRO A 34 6.56 4.02 10.36
CA PRO A 34 5.99 5.35 10.51
C PRO A 34 5.75 5.66 12.00
N LYS A 35 6.13 6.87 12.43
CA LYS A 35 5.97 7.31 13.82
C LYS A 35 4.51 7.49 14.23
N ASN A 36 3.62 7.83 13.28
CA ASN A 36 2.19 8.03 13.53
C ASN A 36 1.36 7.96 12.23
N HIS A 37 0.04 7.77 12.33
CA HIS A 37 -0.88 7.66 11.18
C HIS A 37 -1.05 8.96 10.35
N MET A 38 -0.56 10.08 10.89
CA MET A 38 -0.48 11.37 10.19
C MET A 38 0.88 11.63 9.54
N GLN A 39 1.82 10.68 9.65
CA GLN A 39 3.10 10.78 8.95
C GLN A 39 2.84 10.86 7.44
N VAL A 40 3.47 11.84 6.82
CA VAL A 40 3.54 11.97 5.37
C VAL A 40 4.50 10.90 4.88
N LEU A 41 4.06 10.13 3.88
CA LEU A 41 4.86 9.11 3.24
C LEU A 41 5.64 9.73 2.08
N GLU A 42 6.88 9.27 1.94
CA GLU A 42 7.73 9.58 0.79
C GLU A 42 7.31 8.75 -0.43
N ASP A 43 7.69 9.19 -1.63
CA ASP A 43 7.34 8.49 -2.88
C ASP A 43 7.81 7.03 -2.92
N SER A 44 8.97 6.76 -2.29
CA SER A 44 9.51 5.40 -2.15
C SER A 44 8.62 4.54 -1.24
N GLU A 45 8.14 5.09 -0.13
CA GLU A 45 7.23 4.42 0.81
C GLU A 45 5.89 4.12 0.15
N LEU A 46 5.34 5.09 -0.60
CA LEU A 46 4.11 4.92 -1.38
C LEU A 46 4.27 3.84 -2.45
N SER A 47 5.39 3.80 -3.15
CA SER A 47 5.66 2.79 -4.18
C SER A 47 5.69 1.38 -3.59
N ILE A 48 6.34 1.21 -2.44
CA ILE A 48 6.41 -0.08 -1.73
C ILE A 48 5.02 -0.55 -1.29
N ILE A 49 4.22 0.35 -0.71
CA ILE A 49 2.84 0.03 -0.31
C ILE A 49 2.02 -0.37 -1.53
N PHE A 50 2.10 0.43 -2.60
CA PHE A 50 1.38 0.18 -3.84
C PHE A 50 1.73 -1.19 -4.41
N GLU A 51 3.02 -1.48 -4.54
CA GLU A 51 3.52 -2.75 -5.05
C GLU A 51 3.06 -3.92 -4.16
N HIS A 52 3.14 -3.78 -2.84
CA HIS A 52 2.70 -4.83 -1.91
C HIS A 52 1.19 -5.09 -2.01
N LEU A 53 0.36 -4.04 -2.00
CA LEU A 53 -1.09 -4.17 -2.08
C LEU A 53 -1.56 -4.66 -3.45
N THR A 54 -0.89 -4.26 -4.54
CA THR A 54 -1.23 -4.73 -5.90
C THR A 54 -0.75 -6.15 -6.17
N GLN A 55 0.44 -6.54 -5.71
CA GLN A 55 0.91 -7.93 -5.79
C GLN A 55 -0.03 -8.88 -5.03
N ASN A 56 -0.48 -8.50 -3.83
CA ASN A 56 -1.39 -9.33 -3.05
C ASN A 56 -2.76 -9.50 -3.75
N ASN A 57 -3.30 -8.44 -4.35
CA ASN A 57 -4.57 -8.49 -5.07
C ASN A 57 -4.50 -9.18 -6.44
N GLN A 58 -3.33 -9.26 -7.09
CA GLN A 58 -3.17 -9.92 -8.40
C GLN A 58 -3.16 -11.44 -8.29
N CYS A 59 -2.64 -12.01 -7.19
CA CYS A 59 -2.61 -13.46 -7.00
C CYS A 59 -3.99 -14.07 -6.73
N GLU A 60 -4.96 -13.29 -6.24
CA GLU A 60 -6.31 -13.80 -5.94
C GLU A 60 -7.15 -14.07 -7.21
N LYS A 61 -6.69 -13.67 -8.41
CA LYS A 61 -7.43 -13.86 -9.67
C LYS A 61 -6.79 -14.82 -10.66
N MET A 62 -5.63 -15.39 -10.38
CA MET A 62 -5.00 -16.36 -11.30
C MET A 62 -5.56 -17.78 -11.14
N GLU A 63 -6.04 -18.15 -9.95
CA GLU A 63 -6.61 -19.48 -9.72
C GLU A 63 -8.02 -19.64 -10.32
N ASP A 64 -8.75 -18.54 -10.55
CA ASP A 64 -10.09 -18.57 -11.15
C ASP A 64 -10.08 -18.60 -12.70
N LEU A 65 -8.95 -18.27 -13.34
CA LEU A 65 -8.80 -18.23 -14.80
C LEU A 65 -8.42 -19.59 -15.42
N VAL A 66 -8.16 -20.62 -14.62
CA VAL A 66 -7.80 -21.98 -15.09
C VAL A 66 -8.97 -22.97 -14.95
N ARG A 67 -10.22 -22.49 -14.87
CA ARG A 67 -11.39 -23.36 -15.08
C ARG A 67 -11.78 -23.41 -16.55
N ILE A 68 -10.95 -24.12 -17.29
CA ILE A 68 -11.22 -24.77 -18.58
C ILE A 68 -12.61 -25.46 -18.60
N PRO A 69 -13.44 -25.24 -19.63
CA PRO A 69 -14.19 -26.30 -20.28
C PRO A 69 -13.37 -26.94 -21.42
#